data_AF-A0A7X0G977-F1
#
_entry.id   AF-A0A7X0G977-F1
#
_cell.length_a   1.000
_cell.length_b   1.000
_cell.length_c   1.000
_cell.angle_alpha   90.00
_cell.angle_beta   90.00
_cell.angle_gamma   90.00
#
_symmetry.space_group_name_H-M   'P 1'
#
loop_
_entity.id
_entity.type
_entity.pdbx_description
1 polymer ?
#
loop_
_entity_poly.entity_id
_entity_poly.type
_entity_poly.pdbx_seq_one_letter_code
_entity_poly.pdbx_strand_id
1 'polypeptide(L)'
;MAEKPTSGGLDTPLELRSRMLPNFGNDPDAFGRFAERFARYMGTANFLFYMTIFVVVWIAFNVVGLFGFQWDPYPFILLNLFFSTQASYAAPLILLAQNRQDDRDRVTIEQDRARDERNLADTEYLTREVAALRIVLREVATRDYVRAELRSLLSDLLEAQEELGTNNSNGSNGGEKAKDKVKDKRDKQRNPRTQQIPKIHPAHSSATQPESGLSTVGTSPRPHSGSDQPES
;
A
#
# COMPACT_ATOMS: atom_id res chain seq x y z
N MET A 1 -43.54 -4.36 -47.20
CA MET A 1 -43.19 -4.11 -45.78
C MET A 1 -41.90 -4.87 -45.51
N ALA A 2 -40.88 -4.18 -45.02
CA ALA A 2 -39.58 -4.74 -44.70
C ALA A 2 -39.61 -5.45 -43.34
N GLU A 3 -38.91 -6.59 -43.22
CA GLU A 3 -38.33 -7.00 -41.95
C GLU A 3 -37.03 -7.78 -42.17
N LYS A 4 -35.97 -7.27 -41.56
CA LYS A 4 -34.67 -7.91 -41.33
C LYS A 4 -34.55 -7.93 -39.81
N PRO A 5 -34.27 -9.07 -39.17
CA PRO A 5 -32.99 -9.19 -38.45
C PRO A 5 -32.52 -10.68 -38.44
N THR A 6 -31.35 -11.15 -38.01
CA THR A 6 -30.30 -10.73 -37.09
C THR A 6 -28.99 -11.40 -37.53
N SER A 7 -27.90 -10.66 -37.57
CA SER A 7 -26.52 -11.19 -37.55
C SER A 7 -26.22 -11.75 -36.15
N GLY A 8 -26.21 -13.07 -36.00
CA GLY A 8 -25.75 -13.76 -34.80
C GLY A 8 -24.26 -14.10 -34.93
N GLY A 9 -23.47 -13.65 -33.94
CA GLY A 9 -22.02 -13.63 -33.95
C GLY A 9 -21.35 -14.97 -34.25
N LEU A 10 -20.27 -14.89 -35.05
CA LEU A 10 -19.44 -16.01 -35.45
C LEU A 10 -17.98 -15.69 -35.11
N ASP A 11 -17.76 -15.33 -33.84
CA ASP A 11 -16.44 -15.05 -33.27
C ASP A 11 -16.27 -15.84 -31.96
N THR A 12 -16.37 -17.16 -32.06
CA THR A 12 -15.76 -18.05 -31.07
C THR A 12 -14.47 -18.56 -31.69
N PRO A 13 -13.29 -18.03 -31.31
CA PRO A 13 -12.04 -18.63 -31.76
C PRO A 13 -12.01 -20.07 -31.23
N LEU A 14 -11.83 -21.02 -32.14
CA LEU A 14 -11.62 -22.43 -31.81
C LEU A 14 -10.52 -22.53 -30.76
N GLU A 15 -10.89 -22.92 -29.54
CA GLU A 15 -9.92 -23.29 -28.51
C GLU A 15 -9.13 -24.49 -29.02
N LEU A 16 -7.86 -24.22 -29.30
CA LEU A 16 -6.88 -25.15 -29.78
C LEU A 16 -6.65 -26.22 -28.70
N ARG A 17 -7.42 -27.31 -28.78
CA ARG A 17 -7.17 -28.65 -28.23
C ARG A 17 -6.02 -28.68 -27.22
N SER A 18 -6.34 -28.39 -25.96
CA SER A 18 -5.40 -28.46 -24.83
C SER A 18 -4.68 -29.81 -24.87
N ARG A 19 -3.38 -29.74 -25.14
CA ARG A 19 -2.50 -30.90 -25.27
C ARG A 19 -2.34 -31.46 -23.86
N MET A 20 -2.96 -32.61 -23.59
CA MET A 20 -2.69 -33.43 -22.40
C MET A 20 -1.26 -33.96 -22.45
N LEU A 21 -0.27 -33.11 -22.20
CA LEU A 21 1.01 -33.57 -21.67
C LEU A 21 0.87 -33.58 -20.15
N PRO A 22 1.37 -34.63 -19.46
CA PRO A 22 1.55 -34.55 -18.02
C PRO A 22 2.49 -33.38 -17.76
N ASN A 23 1.96 -32.33 -17.13
CA ASN A 23 2.73 -31.19 -16.70
C ASN A 23 3.66 -31.72 -15.60
N PHE A 24 4.91 -32.03 -15.92
CA PHE A 24 5.98 -32.11 -14.93
C PHE A 24 6.12 -30.70 -14.38
N GLY A 25 5.23 -30.37 -13.44
CA GLY A 25 5.18 -29.08 -12.80
C GLY A 25 6.43 -28.95 -11.96
N ASN A 26 7.49 -28.42 -12.58
CA ASN A 26 8.58 -27.79 -11.86
C ASN A 26 7.91 -26.69 -11.04
N ASP A 27 7.64 -26.98 -9.76
CA ASP A 27 6.97 -26.06 -8.84
C ASP A 27 7.80 -24.77 -8.78
N PRO A 28 7.36 -23.70 -9.47
CA PRO A 28 8.20 -22.53 -9.70
C PRO A 28 8.60 -21.87 -8.37
N ASP A 29 7.73 -21.99 -7.37
CA ASP A 29 7.91 -21.38 -6.06
C ASP A 29 8.92 -22.12 -5.18
N ALA A 30 9.09 -23.43 -5.36
CA ALA A 30 10.13 -24.19 -4.66
C ALA A 30 11.54 -23.73 -5.09
N PHE A 31 11.74 -23.51 -6.40
CA PHE A 31 13.01 -23.03 -6.93
C PHE A 31 13.29 -21.56 -6.56
N GLY A 32 12.27 -20.69 -6.55
CA GLY A 32 12.42 -19.30 -6.12
C GLY A 32 12.88 -19.17 -4.67
N ARG A 33 12.28 -19.96 -3.75
CA ARG A 33 12.71 -20.01 -2.34
C ARG A 33 14.13 -20.54 -2.18
N PHE A 34 14.52 -21.52 -3.00
CA PHE A 34 15.87 -22.07 -3.02
C PHE A 34 16.90 -21.06 -3.52
N ALA A 35 16.62 -20.38 -4.64
CA ALA A 35 17.48 -19.34 -5.20
C ALA A 35 17.66 -18.16 -4.24
N GLU A 36 16.59 -17.71 -3.57
CA GLU A 36 16.67 -16.65 -2.57
C GLU A 36 17.54 -17.06 -1.37
N ARG A 37 17.45 -18.31 -0.94
CA ARG A 37 18.31 -18.86 0.13
C ARG A 37 19.76 -19.00 -0.33
N PHE A 38 19.99 -19.43 -1.57
CA PHE A 38 21.32 -19.51 -2.18
C PHE A 38 21.97 -18.13 -2.35
N ALA A 39 21.21 -17.12 -2.78
CA ALA A 39 21.68 -15.75 -2.91
C ALA A 39 22.09 -15.17 -1.55
N ARG A 40 21.26 -15.36 -0.51
CA ARG A 40 21.61 -14.97 0.87
C ARG A 40 22.84 -15.72 1.40
N TYR A 41 22.98 -17.00 1.04
CA TYR A 41 24.13 -17.81 1.44
C TYR A 41 25.44 -17.34 0.78
N MET A 42 25.43 -17.10 -0.53
CA MET A 42 26.59 -16.63 -1.31
C MET A 42 27.02 -15.20 -0.93
N GLY A 43 26.10 -14.34 -0.50
CA GLY A 43 26.39 -12.97 -0.07
C GLY A 43 26.98 -12.83 1.34
N THR A 44 27.10 -13.93 2.10
CA THR A 44 27.59 -13.91 3.48
C THR A 44 29.09 -14.24 3.54
N ALA A 45 29.87 -13.49 4.33
CA ALA A 45 31.31 -13.74 4.52
C ALA A 45 31.65 -15.16 5.03
N ASN A 46 30.71 -15.80 5.73
CA ASN A 46 30.81 -17.17 6.22
C ASN A 46 30.97 -18.20 5.08
N PHE A 47 30.39 -17.97 3.90
CA PHE A 47 30.52 -18.90 2.77
C PHE A 47 31.97 -19.01 2.30
N LEU A 48 32.65 -17.87 2.13
CA LEU A 48 34.05 -17.83 1.72
C LEU A 48 34.93 -18.53 2.78
N PHE A 49 34.66 -18.28 4.07
CA PHE A 49 35.39 -18.91 5.17
C PHE A 49 35.30 -20.45 5.13
N TYR A 50 34.08 -21.00 5.01
CA TYR A 50 33.90 -22.46 4.91
C TYR A 50 34.55 -23.04 3.65
N MET A 51 34.46 -22.35 2.52
CA MET A 51 35.11 -22.78 1.27
C MET A 51 36.64 -22.79 1.39
N THR A 52 37.25 -21.78 2.02
CA THR A 52 38.69 -21.75 2.28
C THR A 52 39.10 -22.90 3.20
N ILE A 53 38.36 -23.13 4.28
CA ILE A 53 38.62 -24.27 5.18
C ILE A 53 38.54 -25.59 4.42
N PHE A 54 37.51 -25.79 3.60
CA PHE A 54 37.36 -27.01 2.80
C PHE A 54 38.57 -27.27 1.90
N VAL A 55 39.04 -26.24 1.19
CA VAL A 55 40.24 -26.33 0.34
C VAL A 55 41.49 -26.65 1.17
N VAL A 56 41.69 -25.97 2.30
CA VAL A 56 42.84 -26.22 3.19
C VAL A 56 42.82 -27.64 3.75
N VAL A 57 41.65 -28.13 4.20
CA VAL A 57 41.47 -29.49 4.70
C VAL A 57 41.73 -30.51 3.61
N TRP A 58 41.26 -30.26 2.38
CA TRP A 58 41.50 -31.16 1.25
C TRP A 58 42.99 -31.27 0.90
N ILE A 59 43.69 -30.13 0.85
CA ILE A 59 45.14 -30.10 0.64
C ILE A 59 45.85 -30.82 1.78
N ALA A 60 45.50 -30.54 3.03
CA ALA A 60 46.09 -31.18 4.20
C ALA A 60 45.87 -32.69 4.21
N PHE A 61 44.67 -33.16 3.86
CA PHE A 61 44.35 -34.59 3.74
C PHE A 61 45.20 -35.28 2.68
N ASN A 62 45.41 -34.62 1.52
CA ASN A 62 46.26 -35.15 0.45
C ASN A 62 47.76 -35.13 0.79
N VAL A 63 48.23 -34.08 1.47
CA VAL A 63 49.64 -33.92 1.87
C VAL A 63 50.01 -34.89 3.01
N VAL A 64 49.11 -35.09 3.99
CA VAL A 64 49.33 -36.05 5.08
C VAL A 64 49.34 -37.48 4.55
N GLY A 65 48.72 -37.73 3.39
CA GLY A 65 48.84 -39.00 2.67
C GLY A 65 48.51 -40.17 3.58
N LEU A 66 47.23 -40.30 3.94
CA LEU A 66 46.75 -41.38 4.80
C LEU A 66 47.22 -42.73 4.20
N PHE A 67 48.24 -43.35 4.81
CA PHE A 67 48.88 -44.61 4.41
C PHE A 67 49.85 -44.58 3.21
N GLY A 68 50.51 -43.45 2.90
CA GLY A 68 51.52 -43.39 1.84
C GLY A 68 50.96 -43.49 0.42
N PHE A 69 49.62 -43.47 0.30
CA PHE A 69 48.91 -43.40 -0.96
C PHE A 69 48.53 -41.95 -1.23
N GLN A 70 49.10 -41.39 -2.30
CA GLN A 70 48.83 -40.02 -2.72
C GLN A 70 47.50 -40.03 -3.49
N TRP A 71 46.39 -39.78 -2.81
CA TRP A 71 45.05 -39.83 -3.43
C TRP A 71 44.90 -38.78 -4.55
N ASP A 72 45.51 -37.59 -4.39
CA ASP A 72 45.53 -36.51 -5.38
C ASP A 72 46.90 -35.77 -5.35
N PRO A 73 47.92 -36.25 -6.09
CA PRO A 73 49.23 -35.60 -6.17
C PRO A 73 49.16 -34.19 -6.78
N TYR A 74 50.13 -33.32 -6.48
CA TYR A 74 50.24 -31.99 -7.09
C TYR A 74 50.22 -32.10 -8.62
N PRO A 75 49.28 -31.44 -9.35
CA PRO A 75 48.54 -30.21 -9.03
C PRO A 75 47.07 -30.36 -8.57
N PHE A 76 46.69 -31.43 -7.87
CA PHE A 76 45.33 -31.67 -7.34
C PHE A 76 44.24 -31.75 -8.43
N ILE A 77 44.32 -32.75 -9.31
CA ILE A 77 43.43 -32.89 -10.46
C ILE A 77 41.97 -33.11 -10.04
N LEU A 78 41.74 -33.82 -8.94
CA LEU A 78 40.38 -34.11 -8.47
C LEU A 78 39.71 -32.87 -7.90
N LEU A 79 40.45 -32.04 -7.16
CA LEU A 79 39.96 -30.74 -6.68
C LEU A 79 39.58 -29.84 -7.86
N ASN A 80 40.43 -29.80 -8.89
CA ASN A 80 40.16 -29.00 -10.08
C ASN A 80 38.96 -29.52 -10.88
N LEU A 81 38.80 -30.85 -10.97
CA LEU A 81 37.65 -31.48 -11.61
C LEU A 81 36.36 -31.10 -10.88
N PHE A 82 36.37 -31.16 -9.56
CA PHE A 82 35.23 -30.76 -8.73
C PHE A 82 34.86 -29.28 -8.93
N PHE A 83 35.85 -28.38 -8.93
CA PHE A 83 35.63 -26.96 -9.23
C PHE A 83 35.08 -26.73 -10.65
N SER A 84 35.57 -27.48 -11.63
CA SER A 84 35.08 -27.38 -13.01
C SER A 84 33.62 -27.82 -13.12
N THR A 85 33.25 -28.92 -12.46
CA THR A 85 31.85 -29.35 -12.38
C THR A 85 30.99 -28.37 -11.60
N GLN A 86 31.51 -27.78 -10.51
CA GLN A 86 30.81 -26.78 -9.70
C GLN A 86 30.45 -25.55 -10.54
N ALA A 87 31.41 -25.03 -11.33
CA ALA A 87 31.17 -23.92 -12.24
C ALA A 87 30.17 -24.29 -13.34
N SER A 88 30.27 -25.51 -13.89
CA SER A 88 29.38 -25.99 -14.95
C SER A 88 27.93 -26.13 -14.50
N TYR A 89 27.67 -26.57 -13.26
CA TYR A 89 26.31 -26.66 -12.70
C TYR A 89 25.80 -25.31 -12.16
N ALA A 90 26.69 -24.38 -11.80
CA ALA A 90 26.28 -23.05 -11.38
C ALA A 90 25.60 -22.26 -12.52
N ALA A 91 26.11 -22.35 -13.75
CA ALA A 91 25.56 -21.64 -14.91
C ALA A 91 24.06 -21.88 -15.17
N PRO A 92 23.55 -23.14 -15.26
CA PRO A 92 22.12 -23.37 -15.45
C PRO A 92 21.29 -22.96 -14.23
N LEU A 93 21.80 -23.11 -13.01
CA LEU A 93 21.12 -22.68 -11.79
C LEU A 93 20.95 -21.15 -11.75
N ILE A 94 22.01 -20.42 -12.11
CA ILE A 94 22.01 -18.96 -12.23
C ILE A 94 21.03 -18.52 -13.32
N LEU A 95 21.04 -19.17 -14.48
CA LEU A 95 20.14 -18.85 -15.59
C LEU A 95 18.67 -19.01 -15.20
N LEU A 96 18.33 -20.08 -14.47
CA LEU A 96 16.97 -20.26 -13.95
C LEU A 96 16.61 -19.23 -12.85
N ALA A 97 17.58 -18.80 -12.04
CA ALA A 97 17.36 -17.77 -11.03
C ALA A 97 17.14 -16.38 -11.67
N GLN A 98 17.85 -16.09 -12.77
CA GLN A 98 17.74 -14.83 -13.51
C GLN A 98 16.39 -14.68 -14.21
N ASN A 99 15.89 -15.71 -14.90
CA ASN A 99 14.59 -15.65 -15.59
C ASN A 99 13.44 -15.24 -14.65
N ARG A 100 13.47 -15.67 -13.38
CA ARG A 100 12.46 -15.27 -12.38
C ARG A 100 12.67 -13.87 -11.83
N GLN A 101 13.91 -13.39 -11.77
CA GLN A 101 14.19 -12.03 -11.38
C GLN A 101 13.68 -11.07 -12.44
N ASP A 102 13.91 -11.38 -13.72
CA ASP A 102 13.43 -10.60 -14.86
C ASP A 102 11.89 -10.54 -14.91
N ASP A 103 11.19 -11.64 -14.60
CA ASP A 103 9.73 -11.67 -14.51
C ASP A 103 9.18 -10.76 -13.37
N ARG A 104 9.82 -10.80 -12.18
CA ARG A 104 9.45 -9.92 -11.05
C ARG A 104 9.77 -8.45 -11.36
N ASP A 105 10.92 -8.20 -11.96
CA ASP A 105 11.36 -6.86 -12.34
C ASP A 105 10.42 -6.29 -13.40
N ARG A 106 9.96 -7.11 -14.36
CA ARG A 106 8.94 -6.72 -15.33
C ARG A 106 7.62 -6.29 -14.68
N VAL A 107 7.08 -7.09 -13.76
CA VAL A 107 5.84 -6.75 -13.05
C VAL A 107 6.02 -5.48 -12.21
N THR A 108 7.18 -5.33 -11.57
CA THR A 108 7.50 -4.14 -10.79
C THR A 108 7.54 -2.89 -11.68
N ILE A 109 8.18 -2.97 -12.85
CA ILE A 109 8.24 -1.88 -13.83
C ILE A 109 6.84 -1.52 -14.36
N GLU A 110 6.00 -2.52 -14.66
CA GLU A 110 4.63 -2.28 -15.12
C GLU A 110 3.78 -1.57 -14.05
N GLN A 111 3.90 -1.98 -12.78
CA GLN A 111 3.22 -1.32 -11.67
C GLN A 111 3.75 0.09 -11.42
N ASP A 112 5.06 0.30 -11.53
CA ASP A 112 5.69 1.61 -11.37
C ASP A 112 5.20 2.59 -12.42
N ARG A 113 5.17 2.17 -13.70
CA ARG A 113 4.57 2.96 -14.79
C ARG A 113 3.12 3.34 -14.52
N ALA A 114 2.30 2.38 -14.08
CA ALA A 114 0.90 2.66 -13.76
C ALA A 114 0.73 3.62 -12.56
N ARG A 115 1.66 3.60 -11.59
CA ARG A 115 1.69 4.56 -10.49
C ARG A 115 2.11 5.94 -10.97
N ASP A 116 3.12 6.03 -11.83
CA ASP A 116 3.59 7.29 -12.40
C ASP A 116 2.52 7.97 -13.24
N GLU A 117 1.79 7.22 -14.06
CA GLU A 117 0.64 7.74 -14.82
C GLU A 117 -0.44 8.32 -13.89
N ARG A 118 -0.75 7.64 -12.77
CA ARG A 118 -1.70 8.13 -11.77
C ARG A 118 -1.18 9.37 -11.05
N ASN A 119 0.09 9.39 -10.65
CA ASN A 119 0.71 10.53 -9.99
C ASN A 119 0.72 11.76 -10.90
N LEU A 120 0.98 11.57 -12.20
CA LEU A 120 0.91 12.63 -13.20
C LEU A 120 -0.52 13.16 -13.32
N ALA A 121 -1.52 12.28 -13.43
CA ALA A 121 -2.92 12.68 -13.48
C ALA A 121 -3.38 13.42 -12.20
N ASP A 122 -2.97 12.96 -11.03
CA ASP A 122 -3.27 13.63 -9.75
C ASP A 122 -2.60 15.01 -9.68
N THR A 123 -1.37 15.14 -10.19
CA THR A 123 -0.66 16.41 -10.26
C THR A 123 -1.35 17.39 -11.22
N GLU A 124 -1.77 16.92 -12.39
CA GLU A 124 -2.55 17.73 -13.34
C GLU A 124 -3.88 18.17 -12.73
N TYR A 125 -4.56 17.27 -12.02
CA TYR A 125 -5.80 17.56 -11.30
C TYR A 125 -5.58 18.65 -10.24
N LEU A 126 -4.62 18.46 -9.34
CA LEU A 126 -4.28 19.45 -8.31
C LEU A 126 -3.88 20.80 -8.93
N THR A 127 -3.12 20.80 -10.03
CA THR A 127 -2.72 22.03 -10.71
C THR A 127 -3.94 22.77 -11.27
N ARG A 128 -4.91 22.03 -11.84
CA ARG A 128 -6.17 22.59 -12.34
C ARG A 128 -7.03 23.14 -11.22
N GLU A 129 -7.17 22.42 -10.12
CA GLU A 129 -7.92 22.85 -8.94
C GLU A 129 -7.29 24.09 -8.31
N VAL A 130 -5.95 24.14 -8.18
CA VAL A 130 -5.23 25.33 -7.70
C VAL A 130 -5.43 26.52 -8.63
N ALA A 131 -5.43 26.31 -9.95
CA ALA A 131 -5.72 27.38 -10.91
C ALA A 131 -7.16 27.91 -10.77
N ALA A 132 -8.15 27.02 -10.60
CA ALA A 132 -9.54 27.40 -10.37
C ALA A 132 -9.71 28.15 -9.04
N LEU A 133 -9.11 27.64 -7.96
CA LEU A 133 -9.13 28.25 -6.64
C LEU A 133 -8.47 29.63 -6.64
N ARG A 134 -7.38 29.82 -7.41
CA ARG A 134 -6.72 31.11 -7.61
C ARG A 134 -7.63 32.13 -8.29
N ILE A 135 -8.44 31.73 -9.27
CA ILE A 135 -9.38 32.62 -9.95
C ILE A 135 -10.47 33.09 -8.97
N VAL A 136 -11.07 32.16 -8.22
CA VAL A 136 -12.10 32.47 -7.21
C VAL A 136 -11.54 33.40 -6.12
N LEU A 137 -10.33 33.11 -5.62
CA LEU A 137 -9.65 33.97 -4.64
C LEU A 137 -9.35 35.37 -5.19
N ARG A 138 -9.03 35.50 -6.48
CA ARG A 138 -8.78 36.81 -7.10
C ARG A 138 -10.01 37.70 -7.09
N GLU A 139 -11.20 37.12 -7.23
CA GLU A 139 -12.48 37.86 -7.20
C GLU A 139 -12.82 38.32 -5.77
N VAL A 140 -12.69 37.44 -4.77
CA VAL A 140 -13.04 37.74 -3.37
C VAL A 140 -11.97 38.57 -2.64
N ALA A 141 -10.70 38.38 -2.96
CA ALA A 141 -9.57 39.07 -2.32
C ALA A 141 -9.10 40.28 -3.13
N THR A 142 -9.98 40.96 -3.88
CA THR A 142 -9.59 42.24 -4.45
C THR A 142 -9.34 43.20 -3.27
N ARG A 143 -8.12 43.76 -3.17
CA ARG A 143 -7.70 44.66 -2.07
C ARG A 143 -8.75 45.75 -1.80
N ASP A 144 -9.39 46.25 -2.84
CA ASP A 144 -10.40 47.30 -2.75
C ASP A 144 -11.71 46.81 -2.12
N TYR A 145 -12.12 45.55 -2.36
CA TYR A 145 -13.30 44.95 -1.71
C TYR A 145 -13.05 44.74 -0.21
N VAL A 146 -11.91 44.13 0.15
CA VAL A 146 -11.53 43.94 1.56
C VAL A 146 -11.45 45.27 2.29
N ARG A 147 -10.90 46.30 1.62
CA ARG A 147 -10.78 47.65 2.18
C ARG A 147 -12.12 48.37 2.27
N ALA A 148 -13.02 48.14 1.32
CA ALA A 148 -14.38 48.67 1.36
C ALA A 148 -15.18 48.03 2.49
N GLU A 149 -15.11 46.71 2.67
CA GLU A 149 -15.81 45.99 3.73
C GLU A 149 -15.28 46.39 5.12
N LEU A 150 -13.96 46.49 5.28
CA LEU A 150 -13.34 47.02 6.51
C LEU A 150 -13.81 48.45 6.82
N ARG A 151 -13.92 49.31 5.80
CA ARG A 151 -14.45 50.68 5.99
C ARG A 151 -15.93 50.69 6.31
N SER A 152 -16.73 49.84 5.66
CA SER A 152 -18.16 49.69 5.94
C SER A 152 -18.38 49.27 7.38
N LEU A 153 -17.68 48.23 7.84
CA LEU A 153 -17.77 47.74 9.21
C LEU A 153 -17.29 48.78 10.23
N LEU A 154 -16.22 49.52 9.94
CA LEU A 154 -15.77 50.62 10.79
C LEU A 154 -16.80 51.74 10.86
N SER A 155 -17.43 52.10 9.73
CA SER A 155 -18.49 53.11 9.67
C SER A 155 -19.70 52.69 10.50
N ASP A 156 -20.16 51.45 10.33
CA ASP A 156 -21.28 50.88 11.08
C ASP A 156 -21.03 50.89 12.59
N LEU A 157 -19.80 50.57 13.03
CA LEU A 157 -19.43 50.61 14.44
C LEU A 157 -19.39 52.04 15.00
N LEU A 158 -18.92 53.01 14.20
CA LEU A 158 -18.82 54.40 14.61
C LEU A 158 -20.21 55.04 14.72
N GLU A 159 -21.09 54.76 13.77
CA GLU A 159 -22.49 55.19 13.79
C GLU A 159 -23.27 54.54 14.94
N ALA A 160 -23.04 53.26 15.23
CA ALA A 160 -23.62 52.60 16.40
C ALA A 160 -23.14 53.23 17.73
N GLN A 161 -21.89 53.70 17.78
CA GLN A 161 -21.36 54.41 18.96
C GLN A 161 -21.97 55.81 19.11
N GLU A 162 -22.23 56.50 18.00
CA GLU A 162 -22.89 57.81 17.98
C GLU A 162 -24.38 57.72 18.37
N GLU A 163 -25.10 56.70 17.89
CA GLU A 163 -26.48 56.43 18.34
C GLU A 163 -26.54 56.13 19.86
N LEU A 164 -25.53 55.44 20.41
CA LEU A 164 -25.41 55.22 21.85
C LEU A 164 -25.03 56.49 22.62
N GLY A 165 -24.20 57.36 22.02
CA GLY A 165 -23.79 58.64 22.61
C GLY A 165 -24.91 59.68 22.64
N THR A 166 -25.72 59.76 21.58
CA THR A 166 -26.85 60.70 21.47
C THR A 166 -28.03 60.30 22.36
N ASN A 167 -28.33 59.00 22.49
CA ASN A 167 -29.34 58.50 23.43
C ASN A 167 -29.00 58.70 24.91
N ASN A 168 -27.74 59.00 25.25
CA ASN A 168 -27.35 59.33 26.62
C ASN A 168 -27.69 60.79 27.00
N SER A 169 -28.08 61.62 26.03
CA SER A 169 -28.48 63.01 26.26
C SER A 169 -29.99 63.22 26.34
N ASN A 170 -30.81 62.19 26.14
CA ASN A 170 -32.26 62.24 26.34
C ASN A 170 -32.72 61.06 27.20
N GLY A 171 -33.23 61.36 28.38
CA GLY A 171 -33.56 60.38 29.41
C GLY A 171 -34.48 59.25 28.95
N SER A 172 -34.18 58.05 29.48
CA SER A 172 -35.15 57.00 29.81
C SER A 172 -36.20 56.61 28.74
N ASN A 173 -35.80 55.89 27.67
CA ASN A 173 -36.62 54.81 27.03
C ASN A 173 -36.02 54.14 25.76
N GLY A 174 -34.74 54.35 25.40
CA GLY A 174 -34.20 53.92 24.09
C GLY A 174 -33.80 52.44 23.93
N GLY A 175 -33.60 51.70 25.03
CA GLY A 175 -32.95 50.38 25.00
C GLY A 175 -33.77 49.23 24.40
N GLU A 176 -35.10 49.35 24.37
CA GLU A 176 -36.01 48.27 23.94
C GLU A 176 -36.23 48.27 22.42
N LYS A 177 -36.28 49.46 21.80
CA LYS A 177 -36.52 49.59 20.34
C LYS A 177 -35.30 49.30 19.47
N ALA A 178 -34.09 49.50 19.99
CA ALA A 178 -32.85 49.20 19.27
C ALA A 178 -32.63 47.69 19.12
N LYS A 179 -32.94 46.90 20.17
CA LYS A 179 -32.81 45.44 20.14
C LYS A 179 -33.78 44.78 19.16
N ASP A 180 -35.01 45.28 19.06
CA ASP A 180 -36.00 44.75 18.10
C ASP A 180 -35.66 45.07 16.63
N LYS A 181 -35.11 46.25 16.35
CA LYS A 181 -34.67 46.59 14.97
C LYS A 181 -33.45 45.80 14.52
N VAL A 182 -32.50 45.54 15.41
CA VAL A 182 -31.32 44.70 15.10
C VAL A 182 -31.74 43.25 14.89
N LYS A 183 -32.73 42.75 15.66
CA LYS A 183 -33.29 41.40 15.50
C LYS A 183 -34.07 41.25 14.18
N ASP A 184 -34.91 42.22 13.81
CA ASP A 184 -35.66 42.21 12.54
C ASP A 184 -34.74 42.29 11.31
N LYS A 185 -33.65 43.08 11.38
CA LYS A 185 -32.63 43.10 10.32
C LYS A 185 -31.86 41.78 10.22
N ARG A 186 -31.54 41.15 11.36
CA ARG A 186 -30.83 39.85 11.41
C ARG A 186 -31.69 38.70 10.87
N ASP A 187 -33.00 38.75 11.07
CA ASP A 187 -33.94 37.74 10.57
C ASP A 187 -34.27 37.94 9.07
N LYS A 188 -34.28 39.18 8.55
CA LYS A 188 -34.43 39.45 7.09
C LYS A 188 -33.21 39.09 6.25
N GLN A 189 -32.01 39.18 6.82
CA GLN A 189 -30.76 38.82 6.11
C GLN A 189 -30.47 37.31 6.12
N ARG A 190 -31.27 36.53 6.85
CA ARG A 190 -31.20 35.06 6.86
C ARG A 190 -31.87 34.49 5.61
N ASN A 191 -31.11 34.48 4.52
CA ASN A 191 -31.43 33.89 3.22
C ASN A 191 -32.07 32.47 3.40
N PRO A 192 -33.20 32.14 2.73
CA PRO A 192 -33.88 30.83 2.87
C PRO A 192 -33.12 29.63 2.27
N ARG A 193 -31.83 29.75 1.92
CA ARG A 193 -31.09 28.76 1.11
C ARG A 193 -30.51 27.56 1.85
N THR A 194 -30.79 27.36 3.14
CA THR A 194 -30.30 26.19 3.89
C THR A 194 -31.28 25.00 3.92
N GLN A 195 -32.43 25.08 3.24
CA GLN A 195 -33.42 23.98 3.23
C GLN A 195 -33.21 22.92 2.14
N GLN A 196 -32.11 22.97 1.37
CA GLN A 196 -31.81 21.95 0.34
C GLN A 196 -30.47 21.26 0.57
N ILE A 197 -30.20 20.85 1.81
CA ILE A 197 -29.22 19.78 2.06
C ILE A 197 -30.03 18.48 2.09
N PRO A 198 -29.86 17.56 1.13
CA PRO A 198 -30.44 16.23 1.23
C PRO A 198 -30.06 15.59 2.56
N LYS A 199 -31.07 15.24 3.36
CA LYS A 199 -30.90 14.58 4.64
C LYS A 199 -30.42 13.16 4.37
N ILE A 200 -29.10 12.95 4.34
CA ILE A 200 -28.50 11.61 4.27
C ILE A 200 -28.93 10.83 5.51
N HIS A 201 -29.78 9.82 5.31
CA HIS A 201 -30.05 8.80 6.31
C HIS A 201 -28.73 8.06 6.56
N PRO A 202 -28.26 7.93 7.82
CA PRO A 202 -27.22 6.95 8.10
C PRO A 202 -27.82 5.57 7.82
N ALA A 203 -27.25 4.88 6.84
CA ALA A 203 -27.50 3.46 6.67
C ALA A 203 -27.10 2.75 7.98
N HIS A 204 -28.00 1.95 8.51
CA HIS A 204 -27.71 1.01 9.58
C HIS A 204 -26.57 0.09 9.14
N SER A 205 -25.35 0.38 9.59
CA SER A 205 -24.29 -0.61 9.67
C SER A 205 -24.43 -1.32 11.00
N SER A 206 -24.95 -2.54 10.93
CA SER A 206 -24.84 -3.58 11.93
C SER A 206 -23.39 -3.72 12.38
N ALA A 207 -23.07 -3.16 13.55
CA ALA A 207 -21.84 -3.43 14.27
C ALA A 207 -22.08 -4.63 15.18
N THR A 208 -21.52 -5.77 14.79
CA THR A 208 -21.26 -6.92 15.65
C THR A 208 -20.43 -6.47 16.85
N GLN A 209 -21.00 -6.55 18.05
CA GLN A 209 -20.26 -6.38 19.30
C GLN A 209 -19.41 -7.62 19.61
N PRO A 210 -18.25 -7.46 20.26
CA PRO A 210 -17.49 -8.56 20.82
C PRO A 210 -18.05 -8.90 22.22
N GLU A 211 -18.61 -10.09 22.36
CA GLU A 211 -19.01 -10.65 23.64
C GLU A 211 -17.76 -11.10 24.42
N SER A 212 -17.54 -10.52 25.60
CA SER A 212 -16.69 -11.08 26.64
C SER A 212 -17.40 -10.93 27.99
N GLY A 213 -17.82 -12.04 28.58
CA GLY A 213 -18.50 -12.02 29.88
C GLY A 213 -19.16 -13.33 30.31
N LEU A 214 -18.33 -14.25 30.83
CA LEU A 214 -18.62 -15.06 32.02
C LEU A 214 -19.59 -16.27 31.93
N SER A 215 -19.01 -17.46 31.96
CA SER A 215 -19.56 -18.60 32.71
C SER A 215 -18.43 -19.43 33.30
N THR A 216 -18.34 -19.37 34.62
CA THR A 216 -17.54 -20.22 35.50
C THR A 216 -18.13 -21.63 35.62
N VAL A 217 -17.32 -22.56 36.18
CA VAL A 217 -17.62 -23.92 36.66
C VAL A 217 -17.30 -25.01 35.62
N GLY A 218 -16.40 -25.98 35.83
CA GLY A 218 -15.55 -26.32 36.96
C GLY A 218 -14.71 -27.58 36.66
N THR A 219 -13.59 -27.70 37.37
CA THR A 219 -13.00 -28.97 37.84
C THR A 219 -12.25 -29.87 36.84
N SER A 220 -10.92 -29.68 36.83
CA SER A 220 -9.82 -30.67 36.64
C SER A 220 -10.07 -31.98 37.45
N PRO A 221 -9.38 -33.14 37.28
CA PRO A 221 -7.98 -33.22 36.84
C PRO A 221 -7.53 -34.48 36.05
N ARG A 222 -6.42 -34.32 35.31
CA ARG A 222 -5.43 -35.39 35.08
C ARG A 222 -4.70 -35.63 36.42
N PRO A 223 -4.25 -36.85 36.79
CA PRO A 223 -2.93 -37.28 36.26
C PRO A 223 -2.59 -38.81 36.33
N HIS A 224 -1.41 -39.13 35.75
CA HIS A 224 -0.52 -40.31 35.99
C HIS A 224 -1.03 -41.71 35.55
N SER A 225 -0.24 -42.71 35.17
CA SER A 225 1.18 -42.97 34.86
C SER A 225 1.27 -44.47 34.47
N GLY A 226 2.28 -44.90 33.72
CA GLY A 226 2.69 -46.32 33.56
C GLY A 226 2.28 -46.93 32.22
N SER A 227 3.22 -47.14 31.28
CA SER A 227 4.11 -48.31 31.15
C SER A 227 3.38 -49.57 30.68
N ASP A 228 3.51 -49.90 29.39
CA ASP A 228 4.22 -51.12 28.95
C ASP A 228 4.22 -51.26 27.41
N GLN A 229 5.41 -51.56 26.89
CA GLN A 229 5.75 -52.09 25.56
C GLN A 229 5.28 -53.58 25.43
N PRO A 230 5.61 -54.36 24.37
CA PRO A 230 5.70 -54.11 22.93
C PRO A 230 5.05 -55.27 22.10
N GLU A 231 5.23 -55.20 20.77
CA GLU A 231 5.31 -56.30 19.77
C GLU A 231 4.27 -57.45 19.73
N SER A 232 3.63 -57.58 18.56
CA SER A 232 3.61 -58.79 17.70
C SER A 232 3.05 -58.43 16.32
#